data_AF-A0A376U9P5-F1
#
_entry.id   AF-A0A376U9P5-F1
#
_cell.length_a   1.000
_cell.length_b   1.000
_cell.length_c   1.000
_cell.angle_alpha   90.00
_cell.angle_beta   90.00
_cell.angle_gamma   90.00
#
_symmetry.space_group_name_H-M   'P 1'
#
loop_
_entity.id
_entity.type
_entity.pdbx_description
1 polymer ?
#
loop_
_entity_poly.entity_id
_entity_poly.type
_entity_poly.pdbx_seq_one_letter_code
_entity_poly.pdbx_strand_id
1 'polypeptide(L)'
;MQLVAPLVIFVPVFAFLGVNGVPQADGSVMSLANAAWIWVPLLAIATIAAWSGMNDIASSRASIADQLPVLQRLHLWLLSLLYLATFGSLSVFLRVLPCWQKPSSRM
;
A
#
# COMPACT_ATOMS: atom_id res chain seq x y z
N MET A 1 3.86 2.42 0.28
CA MET A 1 2.78 3.36 0.67
C MET A 1 3.10 4.10 1.97
N GLN A 2 3.28 3.41 3.10
CA GLN A 2 3.33 4.04 4.43
C GLN A 2 4.46 5.06 4.69
N LEU A 3 5.63 4.94 4.05
CA LEU A 3 6.73 5.91 4.26
C LEU A 3 6.69 7.09 3.25
N VAL A 4 6.31 6.81 2.00
CA VAL A 4 6.38 7.79 0.90
C VAL A 4 5.17 8.72 0.91
N ALA A 5 3.98 8.22 1.27
CA ALA A 5 2.77 9.03 1.28
C ALA A 5 2.84 10.25 2.22
N PRO A 6 3.31 10.12 3.50
CA PRO A 6 3.44 11.28 4.39
C PRO A 6 4.40 12.35 3.88
N LEU A 7 5.44 11.99 3.13
CA LEU A 7 6.42 12.94 2.60
C LEU A 7 5.87 13.74 1.42
N VAL A 8 5.12 13.09 0.55
CA VAL A 8 4.69 13.65 -0.75
C VAL A 8 3.45 14.54 -0.61
N ILE A 9 2.67 14.39 0.46
CA ILE A 9 1.46 15.18 0.73
C ILE A 9 1.77 16.67 1.01
N PHE A 10 2.98 17.00 1.48
CA PHE A 10 3.39 18.38 1.77
C PHE A 10 4.06 19.09 0.58
N VAL A 11 4.32 18.39 -0.52
CA VAL A 11 4.96 18.96 -1.71
C VAL A 11 3.93 19.03 -2.83
N PRO A 12 3.75 20.19 -3.51
CA PRO A 12 2.76 20.35 -4.59
C PRO A 12 3.25 19.76 -5.92
N VAL A 13 3.69 18.49 -5.90
CA VAL A 13 4.33 17.80 -7.03
C VAL A 13 3.45 17.83 -8.28
N PHE A 14 2.12 17.73 -8.14
CA PHE A 14 1.17 17.69 -9.26
C PHE A 14 0.32 18.95 -9.42
N ALA A 15 0.66 20.06 -8.76
CA ALA A 15 -0.11 21.30 -8.86
C ALA A 15 -0.15 21.85 -10.30
N PHE A 16 0.90 21.63 -11.08
CA PHE A 16 0.97 22.00 -12.50
C PHE A 16 -0.02 21.23 -13.39
N LEU A 17 -0.53 20.07 -12.93
CA LEU A 17 -1.56 19.28 -13.60
C LEU A 17 -2.98 19.64 -13.12
N GLY A 18 -3.12 20.72 -12.34
CA GLY A 18 -4.41 21.12 -11.76
C GLY A 18 -4.82 20.31 -10.51
N VAL A 19 -3.93 19.47 -9.97
CA VAL A 19 -4.15 18.75 -8.72
C VAL A 19 -3.85 19.69 -7.55
N ASN A 20 -4.89 20.37 -7.08
CA ASN A 20 -4.79 21.32 -5.98
C ASN A 20 -4.91 20.64 -4.61
N GLY A 21 -4.13 21.13 -3.64
CA GLY A 21 -4.23 20.70 -2.25
C GLY A 21 -5.39 21.37 -1.51
N VAL A 22 -5.77 20.78 -0.38
CA VAL A 22 -6.83 21.32 0.50
C VAL A 22 -6.19 22.29 1.50
N PRO A 23 -6.70 23.53 1.62
CA PRO A 23 -6.21 24.47 2.63
C PRO A 23 -6.63 24.02 4.04
N GLN A 24 -5.72 24.13 4.97
CA GLN A 24 -5.87 23.75 6.37
C GLN A 24 -6.11 24.99 7.23
N ALA A 25 -6.68 24.82 8.43
CA ALA A 25 -7.03 25.91 9.34
C ALA A 25 -5.83 26.78 9.79
N ASP A 26 -4.61 26.27 9.65
CA ASP A 26 -3.34 26.96 9.93
C ASP A 26 -2.78 27.72 8.73
N GLY A 27 -3.49 27.75 7.60
CA GLY A 27 -3.05 28.38 6.35
C GLY A 27 -2.11 27.51 5.50
N SER A 28 -1.74 26.32 5.97
CA SER A 28 -0.99 25.35 5.17
C SER A 28 -1.88 24.69 4.11
N VAL A 29 -1.28 24.14 3.04
CA VAL A 29 -2.01 23.44 1.97
C VAL A 29 -1.56 21.98 1.95
N MET A 30 -2.51 21.06 2.08
CA MET A 30 -2.25 19.62 2.13
C MET A 30 -2.70 18.93 0.84
N SER A 31 -1.74 18.39 0.08
CA SER A 31 -1.98 17.79 -1.23
C SER A 31 -2.20 16.27 -1.14
N LEU A 32 -3.31 15.86 -0.51
CA LEU A 32 -3.65 14.45 -0.28
C LEU A 32 -3.67 13.59 -1.55
N ALA A 33 -4.09 14.17 -2.68
CA ALA A 33 -4.15 13.50 -3.97
C ALA A 33 -2.76 13.00 -4.43
N ASN A 34 -1.68 13.71 -4.08
CA ASN A 34 -0.33 13.35 -4.48
C ASN A 34 0.11 11.99 -3.94
N ALA A 35 -0.47 11.55 -2.80
CA ALA A 35 -0.20 10.25 -2.22
C ALA A 35 -0.57 9.08 -3.15
N ALA A 36 -1.59 9.24 -3.99
CA ALA A 36 -1.99 8.24 -4.99
C ALA A 36 -1.29 8.48 -6.32
N TRP A 37 -1.26 9.73 -6.79
CA TRP A 37 -0.76 10.08 -8.13
C TRP A 37 0.72 9.76 -8.34
N ILE A 38 1.55 9.81 -7.29
CA ILE A 38 2.98 9.48 -7.42
C ILE A 38 3.23 8.05 -7.92
N TRP A 39 2.31 7.14 -7.64
CA TRP A 39 2.45 5.73 -8.03
C TRP A 39 2.02 5.47 -9.46
N VAL A 40 1.20 6.34 -10.06
CA VAL A 40 0.62 6.09 -11.39
C VAL A 40 1.69 5.93 -12.46
N PRO A 41 2.73 6.80 -12.58
CA PRO A 41 3.78 6.62 -13.57
C PRO A 41 4.62 5.35 -13.31
N LEU A 42 4.93 5.07 -12.04
CA LEU A 42 5.70 3.89 -11.65
C LEU A 42 4.97 2.60 -12.00
N LEU A 43 3.66 2.54 -11.74
CA LEU A 43 2.80 1.42 -12.09
C LEU A 43 2.71 1.26 -13.61
N ALA A 44 2.52 2.35 -14.36
CA ALA A 44 2.46 2.29 -15.82
C ALA A 44 3.76 1.72 -16.42
N ILE A 45 4.93 2.19 -15.97
CA ILE A 45 6.23 1.67 -16.40
C ILE A 45 6.37 0.19 -16.02
N ALA A 46 6.04 -0.16 -14.78
CA ALA A 46 6.12 -1.55 -14.32
C ALA A 46 5.19 -2.48 -15.09
N THR A 47 3.99 -2.04 -15.44
CA THR A 47 3.05 -2.81 -16.28
C THR A 47 3.60 -3.04 -17.68
N ILE A 48 4.15 -2.01 -18.33
CA ILE A 48 4.77 -2.14 -19.65
C ILE A 48 5.97 -3.10 -19.58
N ALA A 49 6.83 -2.93 -18.57
CA ALA A 49 8.01 -3.77 -18.36
C ALA A 49 7.62 -5.23 -18.08
N ALA A 50 6.60 -5.47 -17.26
CA ALA A 50 6.08 -6.81 -16.99
C ALA A 50 5.51 -7.46 -18.25
N TRP A 51 4.76 -6.69 -19.04
CA TRP A 51 4.18 -7.17 -20.30
C TRP A 51 5.23 -7.59 -21.32
N SER A 52 6.29 -6.80 -21.49
CA SER A 52 7.32 -7.08 -22.49
C SER A 52 8.47 -7.96 -22.00
N GLY A 53 8.70 -8.02 -20.68
CA GLY A 53 9.93 -8.57 -20.09
C GLY A 53 9.76 -9.80 -19.21
N MET A 54 8.54 -10.18 -18.82
CA MET A 54 8.31 -11.39 -18.03
C MET A 54 8.00 -12.59 -18.94
N ASN A 55 8.59 -13.74 -18.63
CA ASN A 55 8.36 -14.99 -19.35
C ASN A 55 7.52 -15.96 -18.51
N ASP A 56 6.63 -16.68 -19.17
CA ASP A 56 5.88 -17.78 -18.56
C ASP A 56 6.74 -19.04 -18.44
N ILE A 57 6.79 -19.64 -17.26
CA ILE A 57 7.48 -20.91 -17.02
C ILE A 57 6.47 -22.06 -17.11
N ALA A 58 6.68 -22.98 -18.05
CA ALA A 58 5.73 -24.05 -18.37
C ALA A 58 5.45 -25.06 -17.23
N SER A 59 6.34 -25.17 -16.22
CA SER A 59 6.28 -26.23 -15.20
C SER A 59 5.43 -25.91 -13.94
N SER A 60 4.87 -24.69 -13.83
CA SER A 60 4.25 -24.22 -12.57
C SER A 60 2.72 -24.40 -12.50
N ARG A 61 2.10 -25.17 -13.39
CA ARG A 61 0.64 -25.35 -13.37
C ARG A 61 0.23 -26.52 -12.47
N ALA A 62 0.25 -26.31 -11.16
CA ALA A 62 -0.53 -27.16 -10.25
C ALA A 62 -2.02 -26.83 -10.43
N SER A 63 -2.88 -27.84 -10.59
CA SER A 63 -4.31 -27.59 -10.70
C SER A 63 -4.88 -27.11 -9.35
N ILE A 64 -6.01 -26.40 -9.36
CA ILE A 64 -6.69 -25.98 -8.13
C ILE A 64 -7.02 -27.19 -7.26
N ALA A 65 -7.44 -28.31 -7.88
CA ALA A 65 -7.74 -29.56 -7.18
C ALA A 65 -6.51 -30.13 -6.47
N ASP A 66 -5.31 -29.95 -7.02
CA ASP A 66 -4.05 -30.39 -6.38
C ASP A 66 -3.61 -29.47 -5.24
N GLN A 67 -4.06 -28.21 -5.22
CA GLN A 67 -3.71 -27.23 -4.19
C GLN A 67 -4.63 -27.30 -2.96
N LEU A 68 -5.93 -27.49 -3.17
CA LEU A 68 -6.95 -27.43 -2.10
C LEU A 68 -6.74 -28.41 -0.93
N PRO A 69 -6.17 -29.62 -1.08
CA PRO A 69 -5.90 -30.50 0.05
C PRO A 69 -5.02 -29.88 1.15
N VAL A 70 -4.23 -28.84 0.83
CA VAL A 70 -3.41 -28.11 1.81
C VAL A 70 -4.26 -27.47 2.91
N LEU A 71 -5.51 -27.10 2.62
CA LEU A 71 -6.44 -26.48 3.57
C LEU A 71 -6.87 -27.43 4.69
N GLN A 72 -6.72 -28.75 4.51
CA GLN A 72 -7.00 -29.74 5.55
C GLN A 72 -5.86 -29.82 6.59
N ARG A 73 -4.69 -29.22 6.32
CA ARG A 73 -3.53 -29.29 7.21
C ARG A 73 -3.65 -28.27 8.34
N LEU A 74 -3.72 -28.75 9.58
CA LEU A 74 -3.78 -27.89 10.77
C LEU A 74 -2.60 -26.91 10.89
N HIS A 75 -1.39 -27.33 10.48
CA HIS A 75 -0.20 -26.47 10.47
C HIS A 75 -0.36 -25.23 9.57
N LEU A 76 -1.11 -25.34 8.45
CA LEU A 76 -1.36 -24.20 7.59
C LEU A 76 -2.16 -23.11 8.32
N TRP A 77 -3.15 -23.51 9.11
CA TRP A 77 -3.97 -22.58 9.90
C TRP A 77 -3.20 -21.97 11.08
N LEU A 78 -2.38 -22.76 11.77
CA LEU A 78 -1.52 -22.24 12.83
C LEU A 78 -0.53 -21.20 12.29
N LEU A 79 0.12 -21.51 11.18
CA LEU A 79 1.08 -20.59 10.55
C LEU A 79 0.40 -19.36 9.96
N SER A 80 -0.80 -19.49 9.38
CA SER A 80 -1.54 -18.33 8.85
C SER A 80 -1.99 -17.40 9.97
N LEU A 81 -2.41 -17.93 11.12
CA LEU A 81 -2.71 -17.13 12.31
C LEU A 81 -1.46 -16.44 12.87
N LEU A 82 -0.33 -17.13 12.96
CA LEU A 82 0.94 -16.54 13.38
C LEU A 82 1.40 -15.43 12.42
N TYR A 83 1.27 -15.67 11.11
CA TYR A 83 1.57 -14.68 10.09
C TYR A 83 0.64 -13.46 10.19
N LEU A 84 -0.66 -13.67 10.38
CA LEU A 84 -1.62 -12.58 10.58
C LEU A 84 -1.30 -11.79 11.85
N ALA A 85 -0.95 -12.46 12.95
CA ALA A 85 -0.60 -11.82 14.20
C ALA A 85 0.68 -10.97 14.09
N THR A 86 1.64 -11.35 13.25
CA THR A 86 2.92 -10.65 13.10
C THR A 86 2.87 -9.60 11.98
N PHE A 87 2.63 -10.01 10.73
CA PHE A 87 2.60 -9.12 9.57
C PHE A 87 1.31 -8.30 9.48
N GLY A 88 0.17 -8.89 9.87
CA GLY A 88 -1.11 -8.18 9.87
C GLY A 88 -1.14 -7.07 10.91
N SER A 89 -0.69 -7.35 12.15
CA SER A 89 -0.59 -6.32 13.19
C SER A 89 0.37 -5.20 12.83
N LEU A 90 1.52 -5.52 12.23
CA LEU A 90 2.48 -4.52 11.73
C LEU A 90 1.84 -3.59 10.70
N SER A 91 1.10 -4.15 9.74
CA SER A 91 0.44 -3.40 8.68
C SER A 91 -0.63 -2.44 9.25
N VAL A 92 -1.40 -2.89 10.24
CA VAL A 92 -2.40 -2.07 10.94
C VAL A 92 -1.72 -0.99 11.78
N PHE A 93 -0.71 -1.33 12.57
CA PHE A 93 0.05 -0.40 13.39
C PHE A 93 0.59 0.75 12.55
N LEU A 94 1.27 0.47 11.43
CA LEU A 94 1.80 1.49 10.53
C LEU A 94 0.72 2.37 9.88
N ARG A 95 -0.51 1.87 9.73
CA ARG A 95 -1.64 2.65 9.20
C ARG A 95 -2.24 3.58 10.24
N VAL A 96 -2.28 3.18 11.51
CA VAL A 96 -2.92 3.91 12.61
C VAL A 96 -1.94 4.82 13.36
N LEU A 97 -0.64 4.52 13.33
CA LEU A 97 0.42 5.29 13.97
C LEU A 97 0.33 6.82 13.76
N PRO A 98 0.05 7.35 12.55
CA PRO A 98 -0.07 8.80 12.35
C PRO A 98 -1.21 9.45 13.16
N CYS A 99 -2.29 8.71 13.45
CA CYS A 99 -3.41 9.20 14.24
C CYS A 99 -3.01 9.35 15.72
N TRP A 100 -2.23 8.41 16.25
CA TRP A 100 -1.72 8.46 17.63
C TRP A 100 -0.72 9.59 17.86
N GLN A 101 -0.01 10.02 16.81
CA GLN A 101 0.96 11.13 16.90
C GLN A 101 0.30 12.51 16.81
N LYS A 102 -1.00 12.60 16.51
CA LYS A 102 -1.69 13.89 16.41
C LYS A 102 -1.89 14.49 17.82
N PRO A 103 -1.37 15.70 18.11
CA PRO A 103 -1.60 16.34 19.40
C PRO A 103 -3.11 16.55 19.62
N SER A 104 -3.59 16.20 20.81
CA SER A 104 -5.00 16.33 21.20
C SER A 104 -5.41 17.81 21.20
N SER A 105 -6.12 18.25 20.17
CA SER A 105 -6.74 19.57 20.10
C SER A 105 -8.06 19.63 20.90
N ARG A 106 -8.00 19.24 22.17
CA ARG A 106 -9.06 19.47 23.16
C ARG A 106 -8.49 20.28 24.32
N MET A 107 -8.59 21.60 24.18
CA MET A 107 -8.85 22.58 25.23
C MET A 107 -9.89 23.55 24.69
#